data_AF-A0A150TXR4-F1
#
_entry.id   AF-A0A150TXR4-F1
#
_cell.length_a   1.000
_cell.length_b   1.000
_cell.length_c   1.000
_cell.angle_alpha   90.00
_cell.angle_beta   90.00
_cell.angle_gamma   90.00
#
_symmetry.space_group_name_H-M   'P 1'
#
loop_
_entity.id
_entity.type
_entity.pdbx_description
1 polymer ?
#
loop_
_entity_poly.entity_id
_entity_poly.type
_entity_poly.pdbx_seq_one_letter_code
_entity_poly.pdbx_strand_id
1 'polypeptide(L)'
;MTHDASLDRAPAGGIVLRWLVGLRWAVFALLAATLIADEALFGYHVRYGIAVPILALAGGLNLALARRVRSQQGAQSALVAGVVALDLVAIAGVLAASGGAGNPFSALFFVHVALAAALLPARTTFALAALAACLFAALFALPAGACCPSHPEHGAFSTHLYGMLLAFVLSSSLVAHVLLKVRRALDESAAENAALRRRAEEASRFQALGALAAGTAHELGTPLGTIAVLAGESQDDPEASDAARRRARTIAEQVERCRVVIARMRADVRADELRAGVEVGEAAVRG
;
A
#
# COMPACT_ATOMS: atom_id res chain seq x y z
N MET A 1 -5.71 6.18 -22.54
CA MET A 1 -4.32 6.29 -22.06
C MET A 1 -4.26 7.38 -20.99
N THR A 2 -4.47 7.00 -19.73
CA THR A 2 -3.88 7.59 -18.51
C THR A 2 -4.38 6.78 -17.30
N HIS A 3 -3.46 6.01 -16.72
CA HIS A 3 -3.44 5.53 -15.33
C HIS A 3 -4.57 4.60 -14.85
N ASP A 4 -4.43 3.30 -15.11
CA ASP A 4 -5.08 2.20 -14.36
C ASP A 4 -4.01 1.24 -13.79
N ALA A 5 -2.87 1.78 -13.37
CA ALA A 5 -1.71 0.99 -12.90
C ALA A 5 -1.65 0.81 -11.38
N SER A 6 -2.61 1.34 -10.61
CA SER A 6 -2.55 1.31 -9.15
C SER A 6 -3.12 0.04 -8.52
N LEU A 7 -3.80 -0.84 -9.28
CA LEU A 7 -4.39 -2.08 -8.75
C LEU A 7 -3.58 -3.37 -9.01
N ASP A 8 -2.49 -3.30 -9.77
CA ASP A 8 -1.68 -4.48 -10.15
C ASP A 8 -0.64 -4.94 -9.10
N ARG A 9 -0.74 -4.47 -7.84
CA ARG A 9 0.09 -4.98 -6.73
C ARG A 9 -0.53 -6.27 -6.15
N ALA A 10 -0.25 -7.40 -6.79
CA ALA A 10 -0.90 -8.70 -6.62
C ALA A 10 -0.91 -9.40 -5.22
N PRO A 11 -0.14 -9.00 -4.17
CA PRO A 11 -0.40 -9.51 -2.80
C PRO A 11 -1.21 -8.53 -1.91
N ALA A 12 -1.02 -7.22 -2.09
CA ALA A 12 -1.69 -6.19 -1.28
C ALA A 12 -3.16 -6.02 -1.66
N GLY A 13 -3.47 -6.10 -2.97
CA GLY A 13 -4.84 -5.97 -3.47
C GLY A 13 -5.80 -7.01 -2.87
N GLY A 14 -5.34 -8.27 -2.71
CA GLY A 14 -6.16 -9.34 -2.11
C GLY A 14 -6.43 -9.16 -0.62
N ILE A 15 -5.49 -8.60 0.14
CA ILE A 15 -5.69 -8.29 1.57
C ILE A 15 -6.71 -7.16 1.71
N VAL A 16 -6.51 -6.08 0.97
CA VAL A 16 -7.38 -4.91 0.97
C VAL A 16 -8.82 -5.27 0.56
N LEU A 17 -8.96 -6.13 -0.44
CA LEU A 17 -10.26 -6.57 -0.94
C LEU A 17 -11.00 -7.51 0.04
N ARG A 18 -10.26 -8.31 0.83
CA ARG A 18 -10.85 -9.09 1.94
C ARG A 18 -11.31 -8.18 3.09
N TRP A 19 -10.51 -7.17 3.44
CA TRP A 19 -10.90 -6.15 4.42
C TRP A 19 -12.15 -5.39 3.98
N LEU A 20 -12.27 -5.05 2.70
CA LEU A 20 -13.47 -4.43 2.13
C LEU A 20 -14.73 -5.27 2.39
N VAL A 21 -14.68 -6.58 2.09
CA VAL A 21 -15.81 -7.48 2.28
C VAL A 21 -16.18 -7.58 3.76
N GLY A 22 -15.19 -7.67 4.66
CA GLY A 22 -15.41 -7.71 6.11
C GLY A 22 -16.04 -6.44 6.66
N LEU A 23 -15.55 -5.27 6.22
CA LEU A 23 -16.09 -3.97 6.60
C LEU A 23 -17.56 -3.84 6.18
N ARG A 24 -17.91 -4.28 4.96
CA ARG A 24 -19.29 -4.25 4.48
C ARG A 24 -20.23 -5.11 5.33
N TRP A 25 -19.79 -6.29 5.77
CA TRP A 25 -20.56 -7.09 6.72
C TRP A 25 -20.78 -6.35 8.05
N ALA A 26 -19.76 -5.67 8.56
CA ALA A 26 -19.90 -4.85 9.76
C ALA A 26 -20.90 -3.69 9.56
N VAL A 27 -20.85 -3.00 8.41
CA VAL A 27 -21.80 -1.92 8.13
C VAL A 27 -23.23 -2.44 7.93
N PHE A 28 -23.43 -3.58 7.27
CA PHE A 28 -24.76 -4.17 7.14
C PHE A 28 -25.30 -4.69 8.48
N ALA A 29 -24.44 -5.26 9.33
CA ALA A 29 -24.82 -5.62 10.69
C ALA A 29 -25.21 -4.37 11.49
N LEU A 30 -24.46 -3.27 11.33
CA LEU A 30 -24.79 -2.01 11.97
C LEU A 30 -26.12 -1.45 11.45
N LEU A 31 -26.35 -1.41 10.13
CA LEU A 31 -27.63 -1.03 9.51
C LEU A 31 -28.80 -1.91 9.96
N ALA A 32 -28.60 -3.22 10.15
CA ALA A 32 -29.64 -4.07 10.70
C ALA A 32 -29.94 -3.73 12.17
N ALA A 33 -28.90 -3.43 12.96
CA ALA A 33 -29.05 -2.96 14.33
C ALA A 33 -29.72 -1.58 14.40
N THR A 34 -29.51 -0.70 13.42
CA THR A 34 -30.18 0.62 13.38
C THR A 34 -31.68 0.46 13.26
N LEU A 35 -32.18 -0.49 12.46
CA LEU A 35 -33.62 -0.72 12.34
C LEU A 35 -34.28 -1.04 13.69
N ILE A 36 -33.61 -1.86 14.50
CA ILE A 36 -34.10 -2.22 15.84
C ILE A 36 -33.99 -1.02 16.78
N ALA A 37 -32.87 -0.30 16.73
CA ALA A 37 -32.63 0.86 17.59
C ALA A 37 -33.54 2.05 17.27
N ASP A 38 -33.84 2.29 15.99
CA ASP A 38 -34.70 3.35 15.50
C ASP A 38 -36.11 3.22 16.10
N GLU A 39 -36.63 1.99 16.20
CA GLU A 39 -37.93 1.71 16.83
C GLU A 39 -37.84 1.72 18.38
N ALA A 40 -36.81 1.10 18.96
CA ALA A 40 -36.71 0.90 20.41
C ALA A 40 -36.23 2.12 21.21
N LEU A 41 -35.36 2.95 20.63
CA LEU A 41 -34.72 4.09 21.31
C LEU A 41 -35.24 5.45 20.81
N PHE A 42 -35.50 5.56 19.50
CA PHE A 42 -35.82 6.84 18.87
C PHE A 42 -37.30 7.00 18.49
N GLY A 43 -38.09 5.92 18.59
CA GLY A 43 -39.53 5.95 18.32
C GLY A 43 -39.88 6.14 16.83
N TYR A 44 -38.95 5.86 15.92
CA TYR A 44 -39.22 5.91 14.48
C TYR A 44 -40.00 4.68 14.05
N HIS A 45 -41.10 4.88 13.30
CA HIS A 45 -41.79 3.77 12.65
C HIS A 45 -41.03 3.29 11.42
N VAL A 46 -40.29 2.20 11.61
CA VAL A 46 -39.50 1.58 10.56
C VAL A 46 -40.39 0.84 9.56
N ARG A 47 -40.25 1.17 8.27
CA ARG A 47 -40.93 0.46 7.17
C ARG A 47 -40.12 -0.77 6.78
N TYR A 48 -40.22 -1.83 7.58
CA TYR A 48 -39.49 -3.09 7.37
C TYR A 48 -39.67 -3.70 5.98
N GLY A 49 -40.85 -3.54 5.37
CA GLY A 49 -41.13 -3.99 4.00
C GLY A 49 -40.25 -3.35 2.91
N ILE A 50 -39.61 -2.21 3.19
CA ILE A 50 -38.66 -1.55 2.29
C ILE A 50 -37.22 -1.84 2.73
N ALA A 51 -36.93 -1.70 4.04
CA ALA A 51 -35.58 -1.82 4.55
C ALA A 51 -34.99 -3.25 4.43
N VAL A 52 -35.78 -4.28 4.75
CA VAL A 52 -35.31 -5.68 4.74
C VAL A 52 -34.94 -6.16 3.33
N PRO A 53 -35.74 -5.92 2.28
CA PRO A 53 -35.34 -6.28 0.91
C PRO A 53 -34.06 -5.58 0.44
N ILE A 54 -33.86 -4.31 0.80
CA ILE A 54 -32.64 -3.56 0.46
C ILE A 54 -31.42 -4.19 1.12
N LEU A 55 -31.50 -4.51 2.41
CA LEU A 55 -30.42 -5.18 3.15
C LEU A 55 -30.14 -6.59 2.61
N ALA A 56 -31.19 -7.36 2.29
CA ALA A 56 -31.04 -8.69 1.71
C ALA A 56 -30.36 -8.63 0.33
N LEU A 57 -30.74 -7.68 -0.52
CA LEU A 57 -30.13 -7.47 -1.83
C LEU A 57 -28.65 -7.07 -1.69
N ALA A 58 -28.34 -6.09 -0.85
CA ALA A 58 -26.98 -5.63 -0.59
C ALA A 58 -26.09 -6.74 -0.02
N GLY A 59 -26.62 -7.52 0.94
CA GLY A 59 -25.95 -8.69 1.51
C GLY A 59 -25.69 -9.79 0.48
N GLY A 60 -26.67 -10.09 -0.39
CA GLY A 60 -26.53 -11.06 -1.47
C GLY A 60 -25.45 -10.66 -2.48
N LEU A 61 -25.40 -9.37 -2.84
CA LEU A 61 -24.36 -8.83 -3.72
C LEU A 61 -22.98 -8.85 -3.06
N ASN A 62 -22.88 -8.56 -1.77
CA ASN A 62 -21.61 -8.67 -1.04
C ASN A 62 -21.14 -10.12 -0.93
N LEU A 63 -22.05 -11.09 -0.80
CA LEU A 63 -21.72 -12.52 -0.84
C LEU A 63 -21.22 -12.94 -2.23
N ALA A 64 -21.86 -12.47 -3.30
CA ALA A 64 -21.39 -12.72 -4.66
C ALA A 64 -19.99 -12.13 -4.90
N LEU A 65 -19.74 -10.92 -4.39
CA LEU A 65 -18.42 -10.30 -4.42
C LEU A 65 -17.41 -11.13 -3.62
N ALA A 66 -17.73 -11.55 -2.39
CA ALA A 66 -16.86 -12.38 -1.55
C ALA A 66 -16.43 -13.68 -2.25
N ARG A 67 -17.33 -14.31 -3.02
CA ARG A 67 -17.03 -15.49 -3.83
C ARG A 67 -16.07 -15.18 -4.97
N ARG A 68 -16.24 -14.07 -5.69
CA ARG A 68 -15.32 -13.64 -6.75
C ARG A 68 -13.92 -13.31 -6.21
N VAL A 69 -13.85 -12.62 -5.08
CA VAL A 69 -12.58 -12.28 -4.41
C VAL A 69 -11.82 -13.55 -4.00
N ARG A 70 -12.53 -14.56 -3.49
CA ARG A 70 -11.94 -15.86 -3.14
C ARG A 70 -11.42 -16.62 -4.36
N SER A 71 -12.00 -16.38 -5.54
CA SER A 71 -11.57 -16.97 -6.81
C SER A 71 -10.34 -16.29 -7.42
N GLN A 72 -9.67 -15.35 -6.72
CA GLN A 72 -8.49 -14.60 -7.19
C GLN A 72 -8.71 -13.83 -8.49
N GLN A 73 -9.96 -13.60 -8.89
CA GLN A 73 -10.28 -12.69 -9.97
C GLN A 73 -10.14 -11.28 -9.41
N GLY A 74 -9.02 -10.60 -9.72
CA GLY A 74 -8.77 -9.23 -9.28
C GLY A 74 -9.97 -8.32 -9.55
N ALA A 75 -10.34 -7.50 -8.56
CA ALA A 75 -11.44 -6.56 -8.73
C ALA A 75 -10.96 -5.34 -9.50
N GLN A 76 -11.60 -5.06 -10.64
CA GLN A 76 -11.38 -3.84 -11.41
C GLN A 76 -11.83 -2.60 -10.60
N SER A 77 -11.11 -1.48 -10.74
CA SER A 77 -11.45 -0.18 -10.12
C SER A 77 -12.94 0.18 -10.29
N ALA A 78 -13.50 -0.11 -11.46
CA ALA A 78 -14.90 0.15 -11.81
C ALA A 78 -15.89 -0.70 -10.98
N LEU A 79 -15.57 -1.97 -10.70
CA LEU A 79 -16.41 -2.84 -9.88
C LEU A 79 -16.47 -2.34 -8.45
N VAL A 80 -15.34 -1.91 -7.87
CA VAL A 80 -15.30 -1.35 -6.52
C VAL A 80 -16.10 -0.05 -6.45
N ALA A 81 -15.99 0.81 -7.48
CA ALA A 81 -16.76 2.05 -7.55
C ALA A 81 -18.29 1.79 -7.57
N GLY A 82 -18.72 0.85 -8.43
CA GLY A 82 -20.14 0.49 -8.54
C GLY A 82 -20.70 -0.13 -7.27
N VAL A 83 -19.89 -0.94 -6.58
CA VAL A 83 -20.25 -1.52 -5.29
C VAL A 83 -20.43 -0.46 -4.21
N VAL A 84 -19.49 0.48 -4.08
CA VAL A 84 -19.62 1.57 -3.09
C VAL A 84 -20.82 2.48 -3.43
N ALA A 85 -21.04 2.80 -4.71
CA ALA A 85 -22.22 3.55 -5.13
C ALA A 85 -23.53 2.86 -4.71
N LEU A 86 -23.60 1.54 -4.88
CA LEU A 86 -24.75 0.74 -4.49
C LEU A 86 -24.94 0.73 -2.97
N ASP A 87 -23.87 0.67 -2.19
CA ASP A 87 -23.95 0.76 -0.73
C ASP A 87 -24.48 2.12 -0.27
N LEU A 88 -24.06 3.22 -0.90
CA LEU A 88 -24.58 4.56 -0.62
C LEU A 88 -26.10 4.63 -0.89
N VAL A 89 -26.55 4.03 -2.01
CA VAL A 89 -27.99 3.95 -2.34
C VAL A 89 -28.74 3.07 -1.34
N ALA A 90 -28.17 1.95 -0.93
CA ALA A 90 -28.78 1.05 0.06
C ALA A 90 -28.92 1.75 1.42
N ILE A 91 -27.89 2.45 1.89
CA ILE A 91 -27.93 3.28 3.09
C ILE A 91 -29.05 4.33 2.97
N ALA A 92 -29.08 5.08 1.85
CA ALA A 92 -30.11 6.09 1.64
C ALA A 92 -31.53 5.49 1.70
N GLY A 93 -31.75 4.34 1.07
CA GLY A 93 -33.05 3.66 1.07
C GLY A 93 -33.45 3.14 2.45
N VAL A 94 -32.51 2.60 3.23
CA VAL A 94 -32.75 2.18 4.61
C VAL A 94 -33.10 3.38 5.49
N LEU A 95 -32.32 4.45 5.43
CA LEU A 95 -32.58 5.67 6.21
C LEU A 95 -33.92 6.31 5.81
N ALA A 96 -34.26 6.34 4.52
CA ALA A 96 -35.57 6.80 4.06
C ALA A 96 -36.74 5.99 4.67
N ALA A 97 -36.51 4.72 5.00
CA ALA A 97 -37.48 3.85 5.65
C ALA A 97 -37.46 3.91 7.18
N SER A 98 -36.47 4.58 7.80
CA SER A 98 -36.25 4.60 9.26
C SER A 98 -36.01 5.99 9.87
N GLY A 99 -36.57 7.05 9.27
CA GLY A 99 -36.54 8.42 9.84
C GLY A 99 -35.87 9.48 8.95
N GLY A 100 -35.40 9.12 7.76
CA GLY A 100 -34.89 10.03 6.75
C GLY A 100 -33.60 10.73 7.17
N ALA A 101 -33.51 12.03 6.88
CA ALA A 101 -32.32 12.83 7.15
C ALA A 101 -32.01 12.98 8.65
N GLY A 102 -33.03 12.99 9.52
CA GLY A 102 -32.85 13.12 10.97
C GLY A 102 -32.28 11.87 11.66
N ASN A 103 -32.12 10.77 10.92
CA ASN A 103 -31.60 9.53 11.47
C ASN A 103 -30.09 9.67 11.81
N PRO A 104 -29.68 9.36 13.07
CA PRO A 104 -28.29 9.53 13.51
C PRO A 104 -27.30 8.62 12.78
N PHE A 105 -27.79 7.56 12.14
CA PHE A 105 -26.98 6.63 11.36
C PHE A 105 -26.70 7.10 9.93
N SER A 106 -27.12 8.32 9.57
CA SER A 106 -26.62 9.03 8.38
C SER A 106 -25.09 9.17 8.36
N ALA A 107 -24.42 9.10 9.52
CA ALA A 107 -22.97 9.03 9.60
C ALA A 107 -22.35 7.83 8.83
N LEU A 108 -23.11 6.78 8.52
CA LEU A 108 -22.63 5.62 7.75
C LEU A 108 -22.24 5.95 6.31
N PHE A 109 -22.73 7.07 5.77
CA PHE A 109 -22.24 7.60 4.50
C PHE A 109 -20.74 7.92 4.56
N PHE A 110 -20.23 8.45 5.69
CA PHE A 110 -18.80 8.77 5.83
C PHE A 110 -17.91 7.54 5.75
N VAL A 111 -18.35 6.41 6.29
CA VAL A 111 -17.60 5.14 6.23
C VAL A 111 -17.34 4.77 4.77
N HIS A 112 -18.34 4.90 3.91
CA HIS A 112 -18.23 4.57 2.48
C HIS A 112 -17.45 5.60 1.67
N VAL A 113 -17.55 6.88 2.02
CA VAL A 113 -16.71 7.93 1.43
C VAL A 113 -15.23 7.75 1.82
N ALA A 114 -14.95 7.41 3.08
CA ALA A 114 -13.60 7.12 3.57
C ALA A 114 -13.02 5.88 2.88
N LEU A 115 -13.84 4.83 2.74
CA LEU A 115 -13.50 3.62 2.00
C LEU A 115 -13.18 3.92 0.53
N ALA A 116 -13.99 4.77 -0.12
CA ALA A 116 -13.71 5.22 -1.48
C ALA A 116 -12.37 5.95 -1.57
N ALA A 117 -12.10 6.87 -0.63
CA ALA A 117 -10.84 7.62 -0.59
C ALA A 117 -9.61 6.73 -0.37
N ALA A 118 -9.76 5.64 0.39
CA ALA A 118 -8.70 4.66 0.60
C ALA A 118 -8.43 3.83 -0.66
N LEU A 119 -9.47 3.42 -1.39
CA LEU A 119 -9.35 2.39 -2.44
C LEU A 119 -9.35 2.93 -3.87
N LEU A 120 -9.94 4.10 -4.12
CA LEU A 120 -10.21 4.59 -5.46
C LEU A 120 -9.41 5.86 -5.80
N PRO A 121 -9.22 6.15 -7.11
CA PRO A 121 -8.69 7.43 -7.56
C PRO A 121 -9.44 8.64 -6.98
N ALA A 122 -8.78 9.79 -6.93
CA ALA A 122 -9.37 11.01 -6.38
C ALA A 122 -10.67 11.40 -7.11
N ARG A 123 -10.70 11.28 -8.45
CA ARG A 123 -11.87 11.65 -9.27
C ARG A 123 -13.12 10.85 -8.90
N THR A 124 -12.99 9.53 -8.79
CA THR A 124 -14.10 8.64 -8.42
C THR A 124 -14.48 8.80 -6.94
N THR A 125 -13.52 9.07 -6.06
CA THR A 125 -13.79 9.40 -4.65
C THR A 125 -14.66 10.64 -4.53
N PHE A 126 -14.31 11.74 -5.20
CA PHE A 126 -15.11 12.97 -5.17
C PHE A 126 -16.47 12.77 -5.85
N ALA A 127 -16.57 11.97 -6.91
CA ALA A 127 -17.84 11.62 -7.53
C ALA A 127 -18.75 10.85 -6.57
N LEU A 128 -18.22 9.87 -5.82
CA LEU A 128 -18.96 9.12 -4.81
C LEU A 128 -19.33 9.97 -3.59
N ALA A 129 -18.47 10.91 -3.18
CA ALA A 129 -18.79 11.87 -2.13
C ALA A 129 -19.92 12.83 -2.56
N ALA A 130 -19.90 13.28 -3.82
CA ALA A 130 -20.99 14.07 -4.39
C ALA A 130 -22.29 13.25 -4.47
N LEU A 131 -22.21 11.98 -4.88
CA LEU A 131 -23.37 11.08 -4.86
C LEU A 131 -23.92 10.91 -3.44
N ALA A 132 -23.06 10.71 -2.44
CA ALA A 132 -23.46 10.62 -1.03
C ALA A 132 -24.16 11.90 -0.56
N ALA A 133 -23.63 13.08 -0.92
CA ALA A 133 -24.24 14.36 -0.61
C ALA A 133 -25.61 14.54 -1.29
N CYS A 134 -25.74 14.14 -2.56
CA CYS A 134 -27.01 14.18 -3.28
C CYS A 134 -28.05 13.23 -2.68
N LEU A 135 -27.64 12.00 -2.33
CA LEU A 135 -28.51 11.01 -1.69
C LEU A 135 -28.94 11.49 -0.30
N PHE A 136 -28.00 12.04 0.47
CA PHE A 136 -28.31 12.61 1.77
C PHE A 136 -29.28 13.79 1.65
N ALA A 137 -29.03 14.73 0.72
CA ALA A 137 -29.94 15.84 0.43
C ALA A 137 -31.32 15.37 -0.04
N ALA A 138 -31.40 14.28 -0.81
CA ALA A 138 -32.67 13.70 -1.25
C ALA A 138 -33.52 13.20 -0.08
N LEU A 139 -32.91 12.80 1.05
CA LEU A 139 -33.65 12.42 2.27
C LEU A 139 -34.45 13.57 2.88
N PHE A 140 -34.13 14.82 2.53
CA PHE A 140 -34.82 16.03 3.00
C PHE A 140 -36.07 16.30 2.16
N ALA A 141 -36.12 15.80 0.93
CA ALA A 141 -37.26 15.93 0.03
C ALA A 141 -38.34 14.88 0.29
N LEU A 142 -38.02 13.81 1.04
CA LEU A 142 -39.05 12.90 1.52
C LEU A 142 -39.96 13.65 2.49
N PRO A 143 -41.30 13.57 2.32
CA PRO A 143 -42.22 14.04 3.33
C PRO A 143 -41.81 13.38 4.64
N ALA A 144 -41.46 14.18 5.66
CA ALA A 144 -41.21 13.65 6.99
C ALA A 144 -42.45 12.85 7.38
N GLY A 145 -42.37 11.52 7.23
CA GLY A 145 -43.52 10.64 7.41
C GLY A 145 -43.97 10.78 8.86
N ALA A 146 -45.06 11.50 9.06
CA ALA A 146 -46.05 11.34 10.11
C ALA A 146 -45.52 10.73 11.43
N CYS A 147 -45.05 11.54 12.40
CA CYS A 147 -44.99 11.10 13.80
C CYS A 147 -44.84 12.17 14.89
N CYS A 148 -44.67 13.46 14.60
CA CYS A 148 -44.69 14.48 15.65
C CYS A 148 -45.84 15.47 15.46
N PRO A 149 -46.98 15.29 16.15
CA PRO A 149 -48.06 16.29 16.21
C PRO A 149 -47.70 17.54 17.05
N SER A 150 -46.47 17.66 17.57
CA SER A 150 -46.19 18.51 18.72
C SER A 150 -44.91 19.35 18.66
N HIS A 151 -44.47 19.82 17.49
CA HIS A 151 -43.46 20.90 17.46
C HIS A 151 -43.72 21.93 16.33
N PRO A 152 -44.45 23.01 16.64
CA PRO A 152 -44.51 24.18 15.78
C PRO A 152 -43.28 25.06 16.00
N GLU A 153 -42.17 24.78 15.31
CA GLU A 153 -41.01 25.69 15.26
C GLU A 153 -40.42 25.66 13.84
N HIS A 154 -41.09 26.33 12.92
CA HIS A 154 -40.82 26.30 11.46
C HIS A 154 -39.46 26.94 11.05
N GLY A 155 -38.62 27.33 12.01
CA GLY A 155 -37.28 27.92 11.77
C GLY A 155 -36.12 27.05 12.24
N ALA A 156 -36.09 26.67 13.52
CA ALA A 156 -34.93 26.04 14.15
C ALA A 156 -34.62 24.62 13.62
N PHE A 157 -35.65 23.80 13.37
CA PHE A 157 -35.46 22.46 12.82
C PHE A 157 -34.94 22.51 11.38
N SER A 158 -35.47 23.42 10.56
CA SER A 158 -34.99 23.68 9.20
C SER A 158 -33.52 24.15 9.20
N THR A 159 -33.15 25.07 10.09
CA THR A 159 -31.75 25.54 10.22
C THR A 159 -30.81 24.43 10.69
N HIS A 160 -31.20 23.62 11.69
CA HIS A 160 -30.41 22.47 12.14
C HIS A 160 -30.19 21.47 11.00
N LEU A 161 -31.24 21.22 10.23
CA LEU A 161 -31.26 20.27 9.12
C LEU A 161 -30.34 20.75 7.97
N TYR A 162 -30.42 22.02 7.55
CA TYR A 162 -29.45 22.62 6.61
C TYR A 162 -28.02 22.62 7.15
N GLY A 163 -27.86 22.88 8.45
CA GLY A 163 -26.58 22.81 9.14
C GLY A 163 -25.95 21.43 9.06
N MET A 164 -26.75 20.36 9.20
CA MET A 164 -26.33 18.98 9.07
C MET A 164 -25.92 18.64 7.62
N LEU A 165 -26.64 19.13 6.61
CA LEU A 165 -26.23 18.97 5.20
C LEU A 165 -24.90 19.66 4.90
N LEU A 166 -24.75 20.91 5.36
CA LEU A 166 -23.51 21.66 5.19
C LEU A 166 -22.35 20.96 5.92
N ALA A 167 -22.56 20.57 7.18
CA ALA A 167 -21.59 19.81 7.97
C ALA A 167 -21.21 18.50 7.29
N PHE A 168 -22.18 17.81 6.69
CA PHE A 168 -21.94 16.58 5.94
C PHE A 168 -21.02 16.82 4.74
N VAL A 169 -21.36 17.78 3.87
CA VAL A 169 -20.59 18.11 2.67
C VAL A 169 -19.16 18.54 3.02
N LEU A 170 -19.01 19.41 4.02
CA LEU A 170 -17.69 19.87 4.46
C LEU A 170 -16.87 18.72 5.06
N SER A 171 -17.47 17.94 5.97
CA SER A 171 -16.78 16.84 6.63
C SER A 171 -16.39 15.74 5.65
N SER A 172 -17.28 15.38 4.71
CA SER A 172 -17.00 14.32 3.74
C SER A 172 -15.89 14.74 2.78
N SER A 173 -15.90 16.02 2.37
CA SER A 173 -14.87 16.58 1.50
C SER A 173 -13.51 16.64 2.21
N LEU A 174 -13.50 17.05 3.48
CA LEU A 174 -12.29 17.09 4.30
C LEU A 174 -11.73 15.69 4.53
N VAL A 175 -12.57 14.73 4.93
CA VAL A 175 -12.17 13.33 5.13
C VAL A 175 -11.60 12.75 3.84
N ALA A 176 -12.29 12.94 2.70
CA ALA A 176 -11.79 12.49 1.41
C ALA A 176 -10.43 13.13 1.07
N HIS A 177 -10.29 14.45 1.25
CA HIS A 177 -9.03 15.15 0.98
C HIS A 177 -7.87 14.66 1.86
N VAL A 178 -8.09 14.55 3.17
CA VAL A 178 -7.08 14.10 4.13
C VAL A 178 -6.68 12.65 3.84
N LEU A 179 -7.64 11.74 3.64
CA LEU A 179 -7.32 10.35 3.33
C LEU A 179 -6.58 10.20 2.01
N LEU A 180 -6.95 10.98 0.98
CA LEU A 180 -6.21 11.00 -0.29
C LEU A 180 -4.77 11.50 -0.09
N LYS A 181 -4.56 12.51 0.78
CA LYS A 181 -3.23 13.03 1.10
C LYS A 181 -2.39 12.01 1.89
N VAL A 182 -2.98 11.37 2.89
CA VAL A 182 -2.33 10.30 3.68
C VAL A 182 -1.94 9.14 2.77
N ARG A 183 -2.84 8.71 1.87
CA ARG A 183 -2.53 7.63 0.94
C ARG A 183 -1.34 7.97 0.04
N ARG A 184 -1.30 9.19 -0.51
CA ARG A 184 -0.16 9.65 -1.33
C ARG A 184 1.15 9.62 -0.54
N ALA A 185 1.15 10.14 0.69
CA ALA A 185 2.32 10.13 1.55
C ALA A 185 2.79 8.70 1.89
N LEU A 186 1.87 7.77 2.12
CA LEU A 186 2.18 6.36 2.34
C LEU A 186 2.77 5.69 1.08
N ASP A 187 2.23 5.99 -0.10
CA ASP A 187 2.75 5.47 -1.35
C ASP A 187 4.17 6.00 -1.65
N GLU A 188 4.43 7.28 -1.39
CA GLU A 188 5.76 7.91 -1.50
C GLU A 188 6.75 7.28 -0.52
N SER A 189 6.38 7.16 0.75
CA SER A 189 7.22 6.53 1.79
C SER A 189 7.50 5.05 1.49
N ALA A 190 6.53 4.32 0.92
CA ALA A 190 6.72 2.94 0.51
C ALA A 190 7.71 2.82 -0.66
N ALA A 191 7.66 3.75 -1.63
CA ALA A 191 8.58 3.79 -2.75
C ALA A 191 10.02 4.10 -2.29
N GLU A 192 10.18 5.04 -1.37
CA GLU A 192 11.48 5.37 -0.77
C GLU A 192 12.07 4.19 0.01
N ASN A 193 11.27 3.56 0.88
CA ASN A 193 11.69 2.36 1.60
C ASN A 193 12.12 1.22 0.66
N ALA A 194 11.40 1.03 -0.45
CA ALA A 194 11.77 0.05 -1.45
C ALA A 194 13.11 0.39 -2.12
N ALA A 195 13.38 1.67 -2.39
CA ALA A 195 14.65 2.12 -2.95
C ALA A 195 15.82 1.92 -1.97
N LEU A 196 15.63 2.27 -0.69
CA LEU A 196 16.65 2.07 0.35
C LEU A 196 16.97 0.59 0.56
N ARG A 197 15.96 -0.28 0.57
CA ARG A 197 16.16 -1.74 0.67
C ARG A 197 17.01 -2.28 -0.49
N ARG A 198 16.74 -1.84 -1.72
CA ARG A 198 17.53 -2.24 -2.90
C ARG A 198 18.99 -1.82 -2.76
N ARG A 199 19.26 -0.58 -2.33
CA ARG A 199 20.63 -0.09 -2.10
C ARG A 199 21.35 -0.88 -1.00
N ALA A 200 20.66 -1.21 0.09
CA ALA A 200 21.23 -2.01 1.17
C ALA A 200 21.55 -3.44 0.71
N GLU A 201 20.67 -4.06 -0.08
CA GLU A 201 20.91 -5.38 -0.69
C GLU A 201 22.10 -5.36 -1.65
N GLU A 202 22.24 -4.32 -2.48
CA GLU A 202 23.38 -4.12 -3.37
C GLU A 202 24.69 -3.94 -2.58
N ALA A 203 24.70 -3.07 -1.56
CA ALA A 203 25.86 -2.84 -0.72
C ALA A 203 26.30 -4.12 0.02
N SER A 204 25.36 -4.91 0.54
CA SER A 204 25.65 -6.19 1.20
C SER A 204 26.29 -7.20 0.22
N ARG A 205 25.85 -7.23 -1.04
CA ARG A 205 26.46 -8.08 -2.07
C ARG A 205 27.90 -7.65 -2.38
N PHE A 206 28.15 -6.35 -2.53
CA PHE A 206 29.50 -5.85 -2.76
C PHE A 206 30.44 -6.13 -1.59
N GLN A 207 29.97 -5.97 -0.35
CA GLN A 207 30.74 -6.33 0.85
C GLN A 207 31.09 -7.83 0.89
N ALA A 208 30.12 -8.71 0.55
CA ALA A 208 30.38 -10.14 0.50
C ALA A 208 31.40 -10.51 -0.59
N LEU A 209 31.30 -9.89 -1.77
CA LEU A 209 32.29 -10.06 -2.84
C LEU A 209 33.66 -9.52 -2.44
N GLY A 210 33.70 -8.37 -1.76
CA GLY A 210 34.95 -7.78 -1.24
C GLY A 210 35.63 -8.69 -0.22
N ALA A 211 34.87 -9.24 0.73
CA ALA A 211 35.36 -10.20 1.71
C ALA A 211 35.88 -11.49 1.05
N LEU A 212 35.14 -12.03 0.07
CA LEU A 212 35.57 -13.20 -0.70
C LEU A 212 36.85 -12.93 -1.50
N ALA A 213 36.94 -11.78 -2.17
CA ALA A 213 38.11 -11.38 -2.94
C ALA A 213 39.34 -11.20 -2.02
N ALA A 214 39.16 -10.55 -0.87
CA ALA A 214 40.21 -10.36 0.12
C ALA A 214 40.69 -11.70 0.71
N GLY A 215 39.76 -12.60 1.06
CA GLY A 215 40.07 -13.95 1.54
C GLY A 215 40.83 -14.77 0.49
N THR A 216 40.32 -14.82 -0.74
CA THR A 216 40.95 -15.53 -1.86
C THR A 216 42.35 -15.00 -2.15
N ALA A 217 42.53 -13.67 -2.10
CA ALA A 217 43.83 -13.04 -2.30
C ALA A 217 44.85 -13.44 -1.22
N HIS A 218 44.40 -13.58 0.04
CA HIS A 218 45.25 -14.02 1.13
C HIS A 218 45.63 -15.50 0.99
N GLU A 219 44.66 -16.37 0.70
CA GLU A 219 44.88 -17.81 0.54
C GLU A 219 45.77 -18.14 -0.66
N LEU A 220 45.67 -17.40 -1.77
CA LEU A 220 46.54 -17.56 -2.94
C LEU A 220 47.92 -16.93 -2.78
N GLY A 221 48.07 -15.94 -1.89
CA GLY A 221 49.34 -15.24 -1.69
C GLY A 221 50.47 -16.15 -1.20
N THR A 222 50.15 -17.06 -0.28
CA THR A 222 51.07 -18.04 0.30
C THR A 222 51.61 -19.06 -0.72
N PRO A 223 50.76 -19.84 -1.43
CA PRO A 223 51.25 -20.82 -2.40
C PRO A 223 51.97 -20.16 -3.59
N LEU A 224 51.53 -18.98 -4.05
CA LEU A 224 52.28 -18.22 -5.06
C LEU A 224 53.65 -17.79 -4.53
N GLY A 225 53.75 -17.38 -3.27
CA GLY A 225 55.03 -17.11 -2.63
C GLY A 225 55.96 -18.31 -2.58
N THR A 226 55.44 -19.48 -2.22
CA THR A 226 56.21 -20.72 -2.24
C THR A 226 56.70 -21.08 -3.65
N ILE A 227 55.84 -20.98 -4.67
CA ILE A 227 56.21 -21.26 -6.07
C ILE A 227 57.28 -20.27 -6.55
N ALA A 228 57.18 -18.99 -6.19
CA ALA A 228 58.20 -17.98 -6.54
C ALA A 228 59.58 -18.33 -5.96
N VAL A 229 59.64 -18.77 -4.69
CA VAL A 229 60.90 -19.16 -4.03
C VAL A 229 61.50 -20.38 -4.71
N LEU A 230 60.72 -21.46 -4.91
CA LEU A 230 61.17 -22.68 -5.57
C LEU A 230 61.65 -22.43 -7.02
N ALA A 231 60.96 -21.53 -7.74
CA ALA A 231 61.35 -21.12 -9.08
C ALA A 231 62.64 -20.27 -9.09
N GLY A 232 62.93 -19.52 -8.03
CA GLY A 232 64.19 -18.80 -7.85
C GLY A 232 65.35 -19.77 -7.54
N GLU A 233 65.16 -20.69 -6.59
CA GLU A 233 66.15 -21.71 -6.24
C GLU A 233 66.54 -22.58 -7.46
N SER A 234 65.56 -22.95 -8.29
CA SER A 234 65.81 -23.70 -9.53
C SER A 234 66.55 -22.91 -10.63
N GLN A 235 66.57 -21.58 -10.55
CA GLN A 235 67.36 -20.73 -11.46
C GLN A 235 68.82 -20.65 -11.03
N ASP A 236 69.05 -20.60 -9.71
CA ASP A 236 70.37 -20.46 -9.10
C ASP A 236 71.11 -21.80 -8.93
N ASP A 237 70.43 -22.93 -9.18
CA ASP A 237 71.03 -24.27 -9.14
C ASP A 237 72.16 -24.43 -10.19
N PRO A 238 73.42 -24.62 -9.77
CA PRO A 238 74.57 -24.73 -10.67
C PRO A 238 74.55 -26.01 -11.53
N GLU A 239 73.85 -27.06 -11.11
CA GLU A 239 73.75 -28.33 -11.86
C GLU A 239 72.61 -28.33 -12.89
N ALA A 240 71.74 -27.32 -12.86
CA ALA A 240 70.59 -27.25 -13.75
C ALA A 240 70.98 -27.01 -15.22
N SER A 241 70.28 -27.68 -16.14
CA SER A 241 70.39 -27.39 -17.58
C SER A 241 69.84 -26.00 -17.92
N ASP A 242 70.38 -25.36 -18.95
CA ASP A 242 69.86 -24.09 -19.50
C ASP A 242 68.37 -24.14 -19.86
N ALA A 243 67.87 -25.30 -20.29
CA ALA A 243 66.44 -25.48 -20.55
C ALA A 243 65.59 -25.45 -19.26
N ALA A 244 66.11 -25.98 -18.15
CA ALA A 244 65.46 -25.96 -16.86
C ALA A 244 65.45 -24.54 -16.27
N ARG A 245 66.57 -23.82 -16.33
CA ARG A 245 66.67 -22.40 -15.93
C ARG A 245 65.67 -21.53 -16.67
N ARG A 246 65.53 -21.69 -18.00
CA ARG A 246 64.53 -20.96 -18.79
C ARG A 246 63.09 -21.22 -18.33
N ARG A 247 62.73 -22.48 -18.05
CA ARG A 247 61.38 -22.83 -17.54
C ARG A 247 61.12 -22.22 -16.16
N ALA A 248 62.10 -22.30 -15.25
CA ALA A 248 62.00 -21.72 -13.92
C ALA A 248 61.80 -20.19 -13.98
N ARG A 249 62.51 -19.52 -14.90
CA ARG A 249 62.31 -18.08 -15.17
C ARG A 249 60.89 -17.77 -15.63
N THR A 250 60.36 -18.53 -16.58
CA THR A 250 58.96 -18.36 -17.05
C THR A 250 57.95 -18.57 -15.92
N ILE A 251 58.16 -19.56 -15.04
CA ILE A 251 57.28 -19.79 -13.88
C ILE A 251 57.30 -18.56 -12.95
N ALA A 252 58.48 -18.03 -12.62
CA ALA A 252 58.62 -16.84 -11.79
C ALA A 252 57.90 -15.62 -12.41
N GLU A 253 58.04 -15.41 -13.72
CA GLU A 253 57.33 -14.35 -14.45
C GLU A 253 55.79 -14.50 -14.38
N GLN A 254 55.26 -15.73 -14.50
CA GLN A 254 53.81 -15.96 -14.39
C GLN A 254 53.31 -15.75 -12.96
N VAL A 255 54.06 -16.18 -11.95
CA VAL A 255 53.71 -15.97 -10.55
C VAL A 255 53.65 -14.48 -10.21
N GLU A 256 54.62 -13.70 -10.69
CA GLU A 256 54.63 -12.25 -10.50
C GLU A 256 53.42 -11.60 -11.19
N ARG A 257 53.07 -12.07 -12.40
CA ARG A 257 51.83 -11.65 -13.08
C ARG A 257 50.59 -11.94 -12.25
N CYS A 258 50.47 -13.13 -11.67
CA CYS A 258 49.36 -13.49 -10.79
C CYS A 258 49.31 -12.57 -9.56
N ARG A 259 50.45 -12.28 -8.93
CA ARG A 259 50.54 -11.34 -7.80
C ARG A 259 50.06 -9.94 -8.16
N VAL A 260 50.46 -9.41 -9.31
CA VAL A 260 50.00 -8.09 -9.79
C VAL A 260 48.49 -8.07 -10.02
N VAL A 261 47.92 -9.11 -10.62
CA VAL A 261 46.47 -9.23 -10.85
C VAL A 261 45.71 -9.26 -9.52
N ILE A 262 46.16 -10.08 -8.56
CA ILE A 262 45.55 -10.17 -7.22
C ILE A 262 45.67 -8.84 -6.46
N ALA A 263 46.82 -8.16 -6.57
CA ALA A 263 47.03 -6.86 -5.94
C ALA A 263 46.08 -5.78 -6.50
N ARG A 264 45.85 -5.76 -7.82
CA ARG A 264 44.86 -4.88 -8.45
C ARG A 264 43.45 -5.16 -7.95
N MET A 265 43.03 -6.43 -7.92
CA MET A 265 41.71 -6.81 -7.41
C MET A 265 41.47 -6.31 -5.98
N ARG A 266 42.48 -6.35 -5.09
CA ARG A 266 42.38 -5.80 -3.72
C ARG A 266 42.25 -4.28 -3.69
N ALA A 267 42.97 -3.58 -4.56
CA ALA A 267 42.93 -2.13 -4.63
C ALA A 267 41.56 -1.63 -5.13
N ASP A 268 40.99 -2.31 -6.14
CA ASP A 268 39.68 -1.99 -6.70
C ASP A 268 38.55 -2.20 -5.67
N VAL A 269 38.57 -3.31 -4.93
CA VAL A 269 37.62 -3.58 -3.84
C VAL A 269 37.69 -2.50 -2.75
N ARG A 270 38.90 -2.09 -2.35
CA ARG A 270 39.09 -1.08 -1.30
C ARG A 270 38.67 0.32 -1.76
N ALA A 271 38.81 0.63 -3.04
CA ALA A 271 38.33 1.88 -3.62
C ALA A 271 36.79 1.94 -3.65
N ASP A 272 36.12 0.83 -3.95
CA ASP A 272 34.65 0.74 -3.93
C ASP A 272 34.07 0.78 -2.52
N GLU A 273 34.71 0.14 -1.53
CA GLU A 273 34.30 0.25 -0.11
C GLU A 273 34.38 1.69 0.42
N LEU A 274 35.44 2.43 0.05
CA LEU A 274 35.60 3.83 0.44
C LEU A 274 34.54 4.74 -0.21
N ARG A 275 34.17 4.47 -1.48
CA ARG A 275 33.09 5.21 -2.17
C ARG A 275 31.74 4.95 -1.52
N ALA A 276 31.42 3.67 -1.25
CA ALA A 276 30.17 3.30 -0.58
C ALA A 276 30.06 3.89 0.84
N GLY A 277 31.16 3.95 1.59
CA GLY A 277 31.19 4.56 2.93
C GLY A 277 30.99 6.07 2.94
N VAL A 278 31.50 6.79 1.93
CA VAL A 278 31.32 8.24 1.79
C VAL A 278 29.88 8.60 1.42
N GLU A 279 29.24 7.84 0.53
CA GLU A 279 27.84 8.08 0.14
C GLU A 279 26.85 7.87 1.30
N VAL A 280 27.10 6.88 2.17
CA VAL A 280 26.29 6.65 3.39
C VAL A 280 26.50 7.76 4.41
N GLY A 281 27.73 8.26 4.56
CA GLY A 281 28.06 9.38 5.43
C GLY A 281 27.40 10.70 5.00
N GLU A 282 27.40 11.00 3.70
CA GLU A 282 26.71 12.19 3.17
C GLU A 282 25.19 12.11 3.27
N ALA A 283 24.62 10.91 3.12
CA ALA A 283 23.18 10.69 3.29
C ALA A 283 22.73 10.86 4.76
N ALA A 284 23.56 10.49 5.73
CA ALA A 284 23.28 10.64 7.16
C ALA A 284 23.43 12.09 7.67
N VAL A 285 24.21 12.94 6.99
CA VAL A 285 24.40 14.36 7.35
C VAL A 285 23.32 15.26 6.73
N ARG A 286 22.60 14.79 5.71
CA ARG A 286 21.53 15.55 5.02
C ARG A 286 20.10 15.19 5.45
N GLY A 287 19.90 14.14 6.25
CA GLY A 287 18.61 13.77 6.84
C GLY A 287 18.45 14.31 8.24
#